data_AF-A0A7L4RQK7-F1
#
_entry.id   AF-A0A7L4RQK7-F1
#
_cell.length_a   1.000
_cell.length_b   1.000
_cell.length_c   1.000
_cell.angle_alpha   90.00
_cell.angle_beta   90.00
_cell.angle_gamma   90.00
#
_symmetry.space_group_name_H-M   'P 1'
#
loop_
_entity.id
_entity.type
_entity.pdbx_description
1 polymer ?
#
loop_
_entity_poly.entity_id
_entity_poly.type
_entity_poly.pdbx_seq_one_letter_code
_entity_poly.pdbx_strand_id
1 'polypeptide(L)'
;MGILQKLSKVLGISKDMDIEEYMDTVELENVDVLHEAADFYVKPVALESEEDVKVIENELRQRNIILLNVAPMSRNTAKLKAIVSNMKSFVVKIDGDIARIDNDKSLLTPAKVKIVKSRKKA
;
A
#
# COMPACT_ATOMS: atom_id res chain seq x y z
N MET A 1 2.25 -26.74 -41.35
CA MET A 1 2.55 -26.47 -39.92
C MET A 1 3.08 -25.04 -39.82
N GLY A 2 2.46 -24.11 -39.10
CA GLY A 2 3.03 -22.75 -39.09
C GLY A 2 2.22 -21.61 -38.46
N ILE A 3 1.09 -21.89 -37.79
CA ILE A 3 0.28 -20.83 -37.16
C ILE A 3 0.53 -20.76 -35.65
N LEU A 4 0.83 -21.90 -35.01
CA LEU A 4 1.06 -21.98 -33.56
C LEU A 4 2.45 -21.45 -33.12
N GLN A 5 3.45 -21.52 -34.02
CA GLN A 5 4.83 -21.06 -33.74
C GLN A 5 5.03 -19.55 -33.90
N LYS A 6 4.12 -18.87 -34.61
CA LYS A 6 4.07 -17.39 -34.67
C LYS A 6 3.31 -16.79 -33.49
N LEU A 7 2.33 -17.51 -32.94
CA LEU A 7 1.57 -17.05 -31.79
C LEU A 7 2.37 -17.12 -30.48
N SER A 8 3.21 -18.16 -30.31
CA SER A 8 4.12 -18.26 -29.16
C SER A 8 5.26 -17.22 -29.17
N LYS A 9 5.61 -16.68 -30.35
CA LYS A 9 6.63 -15.64 -30.50
C LYS A 9 6.08 -14.22 -30.22
N VAL A 10 4.77 -14.04 -30.36
CA VAL A 10 4.07 -12.80 -29.98
C VAL A 10 3.68 -12.81 -28.51
N LEU A 11 3.39 -13.99 -27.94
CA LEU A 11 3.01 -14.15 -26.53
C LEU A 11 4.18 -14.70 -25.71
N GLY A 12 5.37 -14.12 -25.93
CA GLY A 12 6.67 -14.52 -25.38
C GLY A 12 6.74 -14.49 -23.86
N ILE A 13 6.13 -15.49 -23.22
CA ILE A 13 6.43 -15.92 -21.88
C ILE A 13 7.53 -16.97 -22.00
N SER A 14 8.76 -16.54 -21.82
CA SER A 14 9.91 -17.41 -21.54
C SER A 14 10.99 -16.62 -20.82
N LYS A 15 10.84 -16.57 -19.50
CA LYS A 15 11.90 -16.92 -18.53
C LYS A 15 13.24 -16.19 -18.70
N ASP A 16 13.25 -14.91 -18.37
CA ASP A 16 14.15 -14.27 -17.40
C ASP A 16 13.48 -12.93 -17.09
N MET A 17 12.74 -12.84 -15.98
CA MET A 17 12.30 -11.54 -15.48
C MET A 17 13.49 -10.96 -14.74
N ASP A 18 14.29 -10.16 -15.45
CA ASP A 18 15.27 -9.28 -14.83
C ASP A 18 14.52 -8.30 -13.93
N ILE A 19 14.63 -8.53 -12.62
CA ILE A 19 14.00 -7.71 -11.58
C ILE A 19 14.54 -6.27 -11.66
N GLU A 20 15.77 -6.08 -12.16
CA GLU A 20 16.38 -4.76 -12.40
C GLU A 20 15.73 -3.99 -13.56
N GLU A 21 15.30 -4.65 -14.65
CA GLU A 21 14.56 -3.97 -15.73
C GLU A 21 13.14 -3.55 -15.27
N TYR A 22 12.54 -4.32 -14.36
CA TYR A 22 11.29 -3.90 -13.69
C TYR A 22 11.53 -2.73 -12.70
N MET A 23 12.73 -2.56 -12.15
CA MET A 23 13.06 -1.42 -11.27
C MET A 23 13.42 -0.16 -12.07
N ASP A 24 14.14 -0.29 -13.19
CA ASP A 24 14.46 0.85 -14.07
C ASP A 24 13.24 1.36 -14.86
N THR A 25 12.28 0.49 -15.21
CA THR A 25 10.99 0.91 -15.80
C THR A 25 10.00 1.47 -14.77
N VAL A 26 10.19 1.16 -13.48
CA VAL A 26 9.40 1.73 -12.37
C VAL A 26 9.87 3.13 -11.98
N GLU A 27 11.11 3.53 -12.35
CA GLU A 27 11.64 4.82 -11.92
C GLU A 27 11.33 6.01 -12.84
N LEU A 28 11.02 5.90 -14.14
CA LEU A 28 10.92 7.14 -14.95
C LEU A 28 9.88 7.37 -16.07
N GLU A 29 9.15 6.42 -16.67
CA GLU A 29 8.54 6.78 -17.99
C GLU A 29 7.06 6.51 -18.30
N ASN A 30 6.19 5.93 -17.46
CA ASN A 30 4.74 5.86 -17.79
C ASN A 30 3.79 5.83 -16.58
N VAL A 31 3.88 6.79 -15.66
CA VAL A 31 2.72 7.12 -14.81
C VAL A 31 1.86 8.14 -15.56
N ASP A 32 0.90 7.61 -16.31
CA ASP A 32 -0.36 8.25 -16.74
C ASP A 32 -0.30 9.62 -17.45
N VAL A 33 -0.11 9.60 -18.78
CA VAL A 33 -0.42 10.75 -19.66
C VAL A 33 -1.88 10.72 -20.16
N LEU A 34 -2.75 9.84 -19.62
CA LEU A 34 -4.15 9.70 -20.05
C LEU A 34 -5.19 9.54 -18.92
N HIS A 35 -4.81 9.70 -17.65
CA HIS A 35 -5.78 9.76 -16.55
C HIS A 35 -5.84 11.17 -15.98
N GLU A 36 -7.05 11.66 -15.68
CA GLU A 36 -7.21 12.80 -14.77
C GLU A 36 -6.40 12.51 -13.50
N ALA A 37 -5.73 13.54 -12.96
CA ALA A 37 -4.95 13.39 -11.74
C ALA A 37 -5.79 12.71 -10.67
N ALA A 38 -5.28 11.62 -10.09
CA ALA A 38 -6.04 10.86 -9.10
C ALA A 38 -6.42 11.76 -7.93
N ASP A 39 -7.69 11.72 -7.52
CA ASP A 39 -8.19 12.52 -6.40
C ASP A 39 -7.48 12.17 -5.08
N PHE A 40 -7.15 10.87 -4.91
CA PHE A 40 -6.56 10.32 -3.70
C PHE A 40 -5.60 9.17 -4.03
N TYR A 41 -4.57 9.00 -3.19
CA TYR A 41 -3.52 8.01 -3.39
C TYR A 41 -3.49 6.98 -2.26
N VAL A 42 -2.98 5.78 -2.57
CA VAL A 42 -2.55 4.81 -1.57
C VAL A 42 -1.04 4.96 -1.40
N LYS A 43 -0.59 5.35 -0.20
CA LYS A 43 0.82 5.63 0.08
C LYS A 43 1.41 4.58 1.03
N PRO A 44 2.48 3.87 0.65
CA PRO A 44 3.21 3.00 1.57
C PRO A 44 4.04 3.84 2.54
N VAL A 45 3.99 3.51 3.83
CA VAL A 45 4.77 4.18 4.88
C VAL A 45 5.38 3.13 5.80
N ALA A 46 6.68 3.22 6.04
CA ALA A 46 7.37 2.44 7.05
C ALA A 46 7.36 3.20 8.38
N LEU A 47 6.97 2.53 9.46
CA LEU A 47 7.02 3.10 10.81
C LEU A 47 8.40 2.86 11.40
N GLU A 48 9.25 3.88 11.36
CA GLU A 48 10.62 3.85 11.87
C GLU A 48 10.77 4.68 13.14
N SER A 49 9.99 5.75 13.25
CA SER A 49 10.03 6.73 14.32
C SER A 49 8.63 7.22 14.71
N GLU A 50 8.56 8.07 15.74
CA GLU A 50 7.32 8.76 16.10
C GLU A 50 6.95 9.90 15.14
N GLU A 51 7.90 10.37 14.34
CA GLU A 51 7.67 11.46 13.38
C GLU A 51 6.78 11.00 12.22
N ASP A 52 6.92 9.73 11.84
CA ASP A 52 6.11 9.09 10.80
C ASP A 52 4.62 9.10 11.16
N VAL A 53 4.28 9.08 12.45
CA VAL A 53 2.88 9.17 12.91
C VAL A 53 2.26 10.49 12.46
N LYS A 54 3.00 11.60 12.54
CA LYS A 54 2.51 12.92 12.11
C LYS A 54 2.31 12.95 10.60
N VAL A 55 3.20 12.31 9.85
CA VAL A 55 3.07 12.19 8.39
C VAL A 55 1.80 11.41 8.03
N ILE A 56 1.60 10.25 8.66
CA ILE A 56 0.40 9.40 8.47
C ILE A 56 -0.88 10.17 8.80
N GLU A 57 -0.91 10.90 9.92
CA GLU A 57 -2.07 11.71 10.30
C GLU A 57 -2.39 12.80 9.28
N ASN A 58 -1.38 13.48 8.73
CA ASN A 58 -1.56 14.49 7.70
C ASN A 58 -2.08 13.89 6.39
N GLU A 59 -1.54 12.76 5.97
CA GLU A 59 -1.96 12.07 4.76
C GLU A 59 -3.41 11.57 4.85
N LEU A 60 -3.81 11.02 5.99
CA LEU A 60 -5.19 10.62 6.25
C LEU A 60 -6.16 11.82 6.23
N ARG A 61 -5.72 13.02 6.66
CA ARG A 61 -6.52 14.25 6.53
C ARG A 61 -6.64 14.74 5.10
N GLN A 62 -5.61 14.50 4.28
CA GLN A 62 -5.61 14.74 2.84
C GLN A 62 -6.40 13.68 2.06
N ARG A 63 -7.07 12.75 2.76
CA ARG A 63 -7.92 11.69 2.21
C ARG A 63 -7.14 10.64 1.41
N ASN A 64 -5.84 10.53 1.67
CA ASN A 64 -5.02 9.42 1.19
C ASN A 64 -5.19 8.19 2.09
N ILE A 65 -4.96 7.02 1.52
CA ILE A 65 -4.98 5.72 2.21
C ILE A 65 -3.55 5.33 2.51
N ILE A 66 -3.29 4.76 3.69
CA ILE A 66 -1.94 4.40 4.12
C ILE A 66 -1.81 2.89 4.23
N LEU A 67 -0.81 2.35 3.53
CA LEU A 67 -0.31 1.00 3.74
C LEU A 67 0.90 1.07 4.68
N LEU A 68 0.65 0.80 5.94
CA LEU A 68 1.65 0.89 6.99
C LEU A 68 2.45 -0.41 7.12
N ASN A 69 3.77 -0.30 7.13
CA ASN A 69 4.70 -1.36 7.50
C ASN A 69 5.31 -1.09 8.88
N VAL A 70 5.05 -1.96 9.85
CA VAL A 70 5.58 -1.85 11.23
C VAL A 70 6.82 -2.70 11.48
N ALA A 71 7.32 -3.44 10.47
CA ALA A 71 8.50 -4.30 10.61
C ALA A 71 9.73 -3.59 11.21
N PRO A 72 10.08 -2.34 10.85
CA PRO A 72 11.25 -1.66 11.42
C PRO A 72 11.15 -1.44 12.94
N MET A 73 9.93 -1.19 13.43
CA MET A 73 9.61 -0.96 14.85
C MET A 73 9.33 -2.24 15.65
N SER A 74 9.32 -3.42 15.00
CA SER A 74 8.95 -4.70 15.61
C SER A 74 9.82 -5.11 16.81
N ARG A 75 11.09 -4.66 16.86
CA ARG A 75 12.01 -4.94 17.97
C ARG A 75 11.58 -4.29 19.28
N ASN A 76 10.87 -3.17 19.23
CA ASN A 76 10.37 -2.46 20.41
C ASN A 76 8.84 -2.59 20.51
N THR A 77 8.39 -3.76 20.95
CA THR A 77 6.97 -4.13 20.99
C THR A 77 6.13 -3.22 21.89
N ALA A 78 6.69 -2.74 23.01
CA ALA A 78 6.00 -1.84 23.93
C ALA A 78 5.72 -0.48 23.26
N LYS A 79 6.74 0.10 22.62
CA LYS A 79 6.62 1.36 21.89
C LYS A 79 5.70 1.23 20.69
N LEU A 80 5.85 0.15 19.91
CA LEU A 80 4.98 -0.14 18.77
C LEU A 80 3.51 -0.23 19.18
N LYS A 81 3.20 -0.94 20.27
CA LYS A 81 1.83 -1.08 20.77
C LYS A 81 1.23 0.27 21.18
N ALA A 82 2.00 1.13 21.84
CA ALA A 82 1.56 2.47 22.20
C ALA A 82 1.25 3.31 20.96
N ILE A 83 2.15 3.32 19.97
CA ILE A 83 1.96 4.06 18.71
C ILE A 83 0.72 3.56 17.95
N VAL A 84 0.59 2.24 17.78
CA VAL A 84 -0.57 1.63 17.08
C VAL A 84 -1.88 1.93 17.80
N SER A 85 -1.88 1.93 19.13
CA SER A 85 -3.06 2.31 19.91
C SER A 85 -3.45 3.78 19.68
N ASN A 86 -2.46 4.68 19.65
CA ASN A 86 -2.69 6.11 19.40
C ASN A 86 -3.25 6.33 17.99
N MET A 87 -2.64 5.71 16.96
CA MET A 87 -3.15 5.78 15.58
C MET A 87 -4.56 5.22 15.46
N LYS A 88 -4.88 4.10 16.13
CA LYS A 88 -6.24 3.56 16.13
C LYS A 88 -7.24 4.56 16.68
N SER A 89 -6.93 5.21 17.80
CA SER A 89 -7.77 6.26 18.38
C SER A 89 -7.93 7.45 17.43
N PHE A 90 -6.86 7.87 16.77
CA PHE A 90 -6.90 8.93 15.76
C PHE A 90 -7.79 8.56 14.57
N VAL A 91 -7.59 7.39 13.97
CA VAL A 91 -8.37 6.91 12.81
C VAL A 91 -9.85 6.83 13.14
N VAL A 92 -10.21 6.32 14.32
CA VAL A 92 -11.61 6.30 14.78
C VAL A 92 -12.15 7.71 14.98
N LYS A 93 -11.35 8.63 15.53
CA LYS A 93 -11.75 10.04 15.74
C LYS A 93 -12.06 10.76 14.42
N ILE A 94 -11.36 10.44 13.34
CA ILE A 94 -11.61 11.02 12.01
C ILE A 94 -12.66 10.23 11.21
N ASP A 95 -13.37 9.28 11.82
CA ASP A 95 -14.30 8.36 11.15
C ASP A 95 -13.66 7.58 9.98
N GLY A 96 -12.39 7.23 10.12
CA GLY A 96 -11.69 6.29 9.24
C GLY A 96 -11.89 4.83 9.66
N ASP A 97 -11.07 3.94 9.11
CA ASP A 97 -10.98 2.55 9.53
C ASP A 97 -9.53 2.03 9.46
N ILE A 98 -9.24 1.03 10.29
CA ILE A 98 -7.93 0.39 10.37
C ILE A 98 -8.10 -1.14 10.37
N ALA A 99 -7.29 -1.82 9.57
CA ALA A 99 -7.27 -3.27 9.51
C ALA A 99 -5.84 -3.79 9.36
N ARG A 100 -5.54 -4.90 10.03
CA ARG A 100 -4.31 -5.64 9.82
C ARG A 100 -4.46 -6.51 8.57
N ILE A 101 -3.53 -6.39 7.63
CA ILE A 101 -3.49 -7.23 6.41
C ILE A 101 -2.60 -8.44 6.65
N ASP A 102 -1.48 -8.24 7.35
CA ASP A 102 -0.46 -9.25 7.59
C ASP A 102 0.22 -8.99 8.95
N ASN A 103 1.25 -9.77 9.30
CA ASN A 103 1.95 -9.61 10.56
C ASN A 103 2.51 -8.20 10.76
N ASP A 104 3.15 -7.67 9.72
CA ASP A 104 3.82 -6.37 9.79
C ASP A 104 3.07 -5.28 9.00
N LYS A 105 2.00 -5.63 8.29
CA LYS A 105 1.30 -4.69 7.41
C LYS A 105 -0.11 -4.39 7.90
N SER A 106 -0.44 -3.10 7.96
CA SER A 106 -1.78 -2.61 8.31
C SER A 106 -2.25 -1.55 7.33
N LEU A 107 -3.54 -1.54 7.04
CA LEU A 107 -4.19 -0.54 6.22
C LEU A 107 -4.88 0.49 7.11
N LEU A 108 -4.64 1.77 6.85
CA LEU A 108 -5.34 2.87 7.49
C LEU A 108 -6.08 3.64 6.40
N THR A 109 -7.35 3.92 6.64
CA THR A 109 -8.22 4.59 5.69
C THR A 109 -8.75 5.90 6.28
N PRO A 110 -8.90 6.94 5.45
CA PRO A 110 -9.40 8.24 5.88
C PRO A 110 -10.92 8.23 6.08
N ALA A 111 -11.48 9.37 6.48
CA ALA A 111 -12.92 9.55 6.62
C ALA A 111 -13.68 9.10 5.35
N LYS A 112 -14.85 8.47 5.55
CA LYS A 112 -15.74 7.96 4.46
C LYS A 112 -15.17 6.80 3.64
N VAL A 113 -14.04 6.22 4.02
CA VAL A 113 -13.50 4.97 3.46
C VAL A 113 -13.50 3.93 4.58
N LYS A 114 -14.11 2.76 4.34
CA LYS A 114 -14.22 1.67 5.33
C LYS A 114 -13.64 0.37 4.78
N ILE A 115 -13.08 -0.45 5.66
CA ILE A 115 -12.43 -1.70 5.27
C ILE A 115 -13.40 -2.86 5.51
N VAL A 116 -13.68 -3.62 4.45
CA VAL A 116 -14.50 -4.83 4.55
C VAL A 116 -13.63 -5.98 5.07
N LYS A 117 -13.80 -6.34 6.35
CA LYS A 117 -12.94 -7.30 7.07
C LYS A 117 -13.30 -8.77 6.84
N SER A 118 -14.36 -9.07 6.07
CA SER A 118 -14.71 -10.44 5.71
C SER A 118 -14.94 -10.58 4.21
N ARG A 119 -14.34 -11.60 3.60
CA ARG A 119 -14.95 -12.21 2.43
C ARG A 119 -16.13 -13.01 2.96
N LYS A 120 -17.35 -12.61 2.62
CA LYS A 120 -18.50 -13.53 2.66
C LYS A 120 -18.04 -14.76 1.86
N LYS A 121 -17.81 -15.90 2.51
CA LYS A 121 -17.66 -17.15 1.78
C LYS A 121 -18.99 -17.34 1.04
N ALA A 122 -18.95 -17.24 -0.29
CA ALA A 122 -20.03 -17.71 -1.13
C ALA A 122 -20.11 -19.24 -1.03
#